data_AF-A0A502E8T0-F1
#
_entry.id   AF-A0A502E8T0-F1
#
_cell.length_a   1.000
_cell.length_b   1.000
_cell.length_c   1.000
_cell.angle_alpha   90.00
_cell.angle_beta   90.00
_cell.angle_gamma   90.00
#
_symmetry.space_group_name_H-M   'P 1'
#
loop_
_entity.id
_entity.type
_entity.pdbx_description
1 polymer ?
#
loop_
_entity_poly.entity_id
_entity_poly.type
_entity_poly.pdbx_seq_one_letter_code
_entity_poly.pdbx_strand_id
1 'polypeptide(L)' 'MEYIAFGEVLFEEHSSSFSSPYLFNGKELDRETNLSYYGARYYENKYNIWYAVDPLAEKMPNYGGYVFSFNNPM' A
#
# COMPACT_ATOMS: atom_id res chain seq x y z
N MET A 1 10.28 8.81 8.13
CA MET A 1 9.68 7.46 7.96
C MET A 1 10.46 6.72 6.91
N GLU A 2 10.86 5.49 7.24
CA GLU A 2 11.53 4.57 6.34
C GLU A 2 10.63 3.34 6.16
N TYR A 3 10.52 2.85 4.92
CA TYR A 3 9.64 1.76 4.55
C TYR A 3 10.46 0.62 3.95
N ILE A 4 10.02 -0.62 4.16
CA ILE A 4 10.51 -1.76 3.37
C ILE A 4 9.88 -1.73 1.96
N ALA A 5 10.36 -2.60 1.07
CA ALA A 5 9.99 -2.63 -0.34
C ALA A 5 8.46 -2.59 -0.61
N PHE A 6 7.65 -3.22 0.23
CA PHE A 6 6.19 -3.27 0.08
C PHE A 6 5.43 -2.25 0.95
N GLY A 7 6.13 -1.29 1.56
CA GLY A 7 5.49 -0.17 2.25
C GLY A 7 5.16 -0.40 3.71
N GLU A 8 5.55 -1.53 4.32
CA GLU A 8 5.54 -1.66 5.79
C GLU A 8 6.53 -0.67 6.39
N VAL A 9 6.16 -0.03 7.49
CA VAL A 9 6.99 0.95 8.20
C VAL A 9 8.11 0.23 8.92
N LEU A 10 9.36 0.51 8.53
CA LEU A 10 10.55 -0.01 9.21
C LEU A 10 10.92 0.87 10.40
N PHE A 11 10.89 2.19 10.20
CA PHE A 11 11.26 3.16 11.21
C PHE A 11 10.46 4.45 11.06
N GLU A 12 9.97 4.96 12.18
CA GLU A 12 9.22 6.21 12.24
C GLU A 12 9.89 7.17 13.23
N GLU A 13 10.66 8.12 12.71
CA GLU A 13 11.23 9.22 13.50
C GLU A 13 10.21 10.36 13.64
N HIS A 14 9.75 10.63 14.86
CA HIS A 14 8.88 11.76 15.16
C HIS A 14 9.66 12.86 15.89
N SER A 15 10.19 13.82 15.16
CA SER A 15 10.80 15.05 15.72
C SER A 15 9.89 16.28 15.62
N SER A 16 8.70 16.15 15.02
CA SER A 16 7.74 17.25 14.84
C SER A 16 6.28 16.81 15.01
N SER A 17 5.41 17.73 15.43
CA SER A 17 3.97 17.47 15.67
C SER A 17 3.14 17.30 14.39
N PHE A 18 3.76 17.39 13.22
CA PHE A 18 3.08 17.34 11.93
C PHE A 18 3.27 15.95 11.30
N SER A 19 2.23 15.13 11.33
CA SER A 19 2.20 13.84 10.65
C SER A 19 1.35 13.97 9.38
N SER A 20 2.01 13.89 8.22
CA SER A 20 1.36 13.87 6.90
C SER A 20 0.45 12.65 6.75
N PRO A 21 -0.75 12.79 6.18
CA PRO A 21 -1.59 11.65 5.84
C PRO A 21 -1.06 10.86 4.62
N TYR A 22 -0.24 11.49 3.77
CA TYR A 22 0.38 10.85 2.61
C TYR A 22 1.72 10.20 2.98
N LEU A 23 1.82 8.89 2.76
CA LEU A 23 2.91 8.02 3.20
C LEU A 23 3.51 7.26 2.02
N PHE A 24 3.58 5.93 2.09
CA PHE A 24 4.18 5.07 1.07
C PHE A 24 3.61 5.36 -0.32
N ASN A 25 4.51 5.52 -1.30
CA ASN A 25 4.18 5.87 -2.70
C ASN A 25 3.32 7.14 -2.85
N GLY A 26 3.38 8.06 -1.87
CA GLY A 26 2.57 9.27 -1.84
C GLY A 26 1.06 9.01 -1.72
N LYS A 27 0.67 7.82 -1.25
CA LYS A 27 -0.73 7.47 -1.03
C LYS A 27 -1.16 7.79 0.38
N GLU A 28 -2.42 8.16 0.51
CA GLU A 28 -3.03 8.47 1.80
C GLU A 28 -3.17 7.19 2.60
N LEU A 29 -2.66 7.18 3.83
CA LEU A 29 -2.94 6.13 4.80
C LEU A 29 -4.18 6.50 5.59
N ASP A 30 -5.21 5.68 5.49
CA ASP A 30 -6.34 5.74 6.40
C ASP A 30 -5.91 5.18 7.77
N ARG A 31 -5.88 6.04 8.80
CA ARG A 31 -5.46 5.67 10.15
C ARG A 31 -6.50 4.84 10.92
N GLU A 32 -7.76 4.85 10.49
CA GLU A 32 -8.80 4.03 11.14
C GLU A 32 -8.66 2.56 10.74
N THR A 33 -8.27 2.31 9.49
CA THR A 33 -8.18 0.96 8.90
C THR A 33 -6.75 0.46 8.70
N ASN A 34 -5.74 1.35 8.76
CA ASN A 34 -4.35 1.10 8.36
C ASN A 34 -4.19 0.65 6.90
N LEU A 35 -5.11 1.08 6.03
CA LEU A 35 -5.07 0.79 4.60
C LEU A 35 -4.64 2.03 3.80
N SER A 36 -3.82 1.82 2.78
CA SER A 36 -3.42 2.90 1.87
C SER A 36 -4.43 3.04 0.73
N TYR A 37 -4.96 4.24 0.51
CA TYR A 37 -5.92 4.51 -0.56
C TYR A 37 -5.23 4.81 -1.91
N TYR A 38 -5.44 3.93 -2.89
CA TYR A 38 -4.86 4.04 -4.25
C TYR A 38 -5.87 4.50 -5.30
N GLY A 39 -7.06 4.98 -4.89
CA GLY A 39 -8.12 5.41 -5.80
C GLY A 39 -9.08 4.27 -6.14
N ALA A 40 -8.62 3.30 -6.93
CA ALA A 40 -9.44 2.17 -7.34
C ALA A 40 -9.55 1.05 -6.28
N ARG A 41 -8.55 0.94 -5.40
CA ARG A 41 -8.44 -0.11 -4.39
C ARG A 41 -7.76 0.41 -3.13
N TYR A 42 -7.96 -0.31 -2.03
CA TYR A 42 -7.19 -0.18 -0.80
C TYR A 42 -6.05 -1.20 -0.79
N TYR A 43 -4.88 -0.76 -0.36
CA TYR A 43 -3.67 -1.59 -0.23
C TYR A 43 -3.36 -1.85 1.23
N GLU A 44 -3.05 -3.10 1.56
CA GLU A 44 -2.65 -3.49 2.90
C GLU A 44 -1.13 -3.74 2.97
N ASN A 45 -0.43 -2.78 3.56
CA ASN A 45 1.03 -2.77 3.66
C ASN A 45 1.57 -3.92 4.53
N LYS A 46 0.79 -4.43 5.49
CA LYS A 46 1.21 -5.53 6.39
C LYS A 46 1.25 -6.89 5.68
N TYR A 47 0.28 -7.14 4.81
CA TYR A 47 0.16 -8.41 4.09
C TYR A 47 0.67 -8.32 2.65
N ASN A 48 1.10 -7.14 2.21
CA ASN A 48 1.65 -6.87 0.89
C ASN A 48 0.66 -7.14 -0.26
N ILE A 49 -0.65 -7.06 -0.01
CA ILE A 49 -1.72 -7.38 -0.96
C ILE A 49 -2.72 -6.24 -1.10
N TRP A 50 -3.47 -6.27 -2.20
CA TRP A 50 -4.70 -5.47 -2.30
C TRP A 50 -5.78 -6.03 -1.37
N TYR A 51 -6.58 -5.15 -0.78
CA TYR A 51 -7.73 -5.53 0.05
C TYR A 51 -8.89 -6.10 -0.79
N ALA A 52 -8.96 -5.73 -2.08
CA ALA A 52 -9.97 -6.19 -3.02
C ALA A 52 -9.34 -6.67 -4.34
N VAL A 53 -10.03 -7.58 -5.03
CA VAL A 53 -9.65 -8.09 -6.35
C VAL A 53 -9.56 -6.94 -7.36
N ASP A 54 -8.53 -6.95 -8.21
CA ASP A 54 -8.42 -6.04 -9.36
C ASP A 54 -9.66 -6.14 -10.25
N PRO A 55 -10.38 -5.03 -10.55
CA PRO A 55 -11.47 -5.03 -11.52
C PRO A 55 -11.05 -5.50 -12.92
N LEU A 56 -9.75 -5.45 -13.24
CA LEU A 56 -9.16 -5.92 -14.50
C LEU A 56 -8.41 -7.24 -14.34
N ALA A 57 -8.59 -7.98 -13.24
CA ALA A 57 -7.92 -9.26 -12.98
C ALA A 57 -8.10 -10.26 -14.14
N GLU A 58 -9.28 -10.29 -14.77
CA GLU A 58 -9.58 -11.17 -15.90
C GLU A 58 -8.68 -10.91 -17.12
N LYS A 59 -8.18 -9.67 -17.29
CA LYS A 59 -7.27 -9.32 -18.39
C LYS A 59 -5.84 -9.79 -18.13
N MET A 60 -5.52 -10.20 -16.90
CA MET A 60 -4.20 -10.61 -16.47
C MET A 60 -4.26 -11.98 -15.76
N PRO A 61 -4.65 -13.07 -16.45
CA PRO A 61 -4.87 -14.38 -15.84
C PRO A 61 -3.59 -15.01 -15.24
N ASN A 62 -2.42 -14.55 -15.69
CA ASN A 62 -1.13 -15.00 -15.20
C ASN A 62 -0.73 -14.38 -13.84
N TYR A 63 -1.50 -13.41 -13.35
CA TYR A 63 -1.26 -12.73 -12.09
C TYR A 63 -2.48 -12.85 -11.18
N GLY A 64 -2.24 -13.00 -9.87
CA GLY A 64 -3.34 -13.00 -8.90
C GLY A 64 -3.98 -11.61 -8.79
N GLY A 65 -5.31 -11.55 -8.68
CA GLY A 65 -6.06 -10.28 -8.58
C GLY A 65 -5.72 -9.42 -7.34
N TYR A 66 -4.98 -9.99 -6.38
CA TYR A 66 -4.52 -9.32 -5.16
C TYR A 66 -3.05 -8.89 -5.20
N VAL A 67 -2.32 -9.21 -6.26
CA VAL A 67 -0.88 -8.96 -6.37
C VAL A 67 -0.59 -7.47 -6.51
N PHE A 68 0.29 -6.95 -5.65
CA PHE A 68 0.80 -5.58 -5.74
C PHE A 68 2.02 -5.53 -6.66
N SER A 69 2.02 -4.59 -7.61
CA SER A 69 3.14 -4.32 -8.53
C SER A 69 3.79 -5.58 -9.14
N PHE A 70 2.99 -6.60 -9.51
CA PHE A 70 3.50 -7.87 -10.04
C PHE A 70 4.51 -8.59 -9.13
N ASN A 71 4.38 -8.45 -7.81
CA ASN A 71 5.33 -8.91 -6.79
C ASN A 71 6.73 -8.27 -6.90
N ASN A 72 6.84 -7.11 -7.55
CA ASN A 72 8.08 -6.35 -7.63
C ASN A 72 7.83 -4.83 -7.44
N PRO A 73 7.90 -4.32 -6.19
CA PRO A 73 7.67 -2.90 -5.89
C PRO A 73 8.94 -2.03 -5.95
N MET A 74 10.06 -2.56 -6.46
CA MET A 74 11.39 -1.91 -6.50
C MET A 74 11.85 -1.60 -7.92
#